data_AF-A0AB36R0E9-F1
#
_entry.id   AF-A0AB36R0E9-F1
#
_cell.length_a   1.000
_cell.length_b   1.000
_cell.length_c   1.000
_cell.angle_alpha   90.00
_cell.angle_beta   90.00
_cell.angle_gamma   90.00
#
_symmetry.space_group_name_H-M   'P 1'
#
loop_
_entity.id
_entity.type
_entity.pdbx_description
1 polymer ?
#
loop_
_entity_poly.entity_id
_entity_poly.type
_entity_poly.pdbx_seq_one_letter_code
_entity_poly.pdbx_strand_id
1 'polypeptide(L)'
;MDTETKAAMQRISALDPYGEHADVEIGPALSAEILDETGRTIREKFSADGYVDLNLIKAYIRRARASNSDQFIDVASASLDAFLPVFHELAKALDGVIQSGGHEIALPLIRQIAVSGYYRRQAVRRWWDWICAGSANLLQIRPIQNAVFSGEIRSQARAAVSLKDLAWVRSHRSSFMQFAPMDRAAVVGAMEILGRDERKAILNQIDDTHASPIDLAMKRFVLR
;
A
#
# COMPACT_ATOMS: atom_id res chain seq x y z
N MET A 1 15.83 -4.05 21.91
CA MET A 1 14.59 -3.48 21.37
C MET A 1 13.57 -3.56 22.49
N ASP A 2 13.04 -2.43 22.95
CA ASP A 2 12.06 -2.42 24.04
C ASP A 2 10.72 -2.96 23.52
N THR A 3 10.20 -3.96 24.24
CA THR A 3 8.93 -4.65 24.03
C THR A 3 7.77 -3.65 23.92
N GLU A 4 7.82 -2.52 24.63
CA GLU A 4 6.81 -1.48 24.57
C GLU A 4 6.78 -0.74 23.23
N THR A 5 7.93 -0.52 22.59
CA THR A 5 7.95 0.18 21.30
C THR A 5 7.40 -0.71 20.18
N LYS A 6 7.66 -2.02 20.24
CA LYS A 6 7.08 -2.99 19.29
C LYS A 6 5.56 -3.08 19.47
N ALA A 7 5.09 -3.07 20.71
CA ALA A 7 3.66 -3.05 21.05
C ALA A 7 2.98 -1.74 20.63
N ALA A 8 3.67 -0.59 20.73
CA ALA A 8 3.15 0.70 20.27
C ALA A 8 3.05 0.77 18.73
N MET A 9 4.01 0.19 18.01
CA MET A 9 3.96 0.11 16.54
C MET A 9 2.89 -0.88 16.06
N GLN A 10 2.72 -2.01 16.74
CA GLN A 10 1.58 -2.89 16.52
C GLN A 10 0.26 -2.18 16.83
N ARG A 11 0.20 -1.33 17.86
CA ARG A 11 -0.98 -0.50 18.16
C ARG A 11 -1.24 0.57 17.12
N ILE A 12 -0.23 1.20 16.52
CA ILE A 12 -0.41 2.16 15.42
C ILE A 12 -0.82 1.45 14.13
N SER A 13 -0.32 0.25 13.87
CA SER A 13 -0.80 -0.63 12.79
C SER A 13 -2.21 -1.17 13.07
N ALA A 14 -2.58 -1.35 14.34
CA ALA A 14 -3.92 -1.77 14.80
C ALA A 14 -4.91 -0.61 14.97
N LEU A 15 -4.43 0.64 14.86
CA LEU A 15 -5.25 1.84 14.70
C LEU A 15 -5.68 2.04 13.23
N ASP A 16 -5.48 1.02 12.38
CA ASP A 16 -6.32 0.83 11.20
C ASP A 16 -7.77 0.64 11.69
N PRO A 17 -8.71 1.57 11.42
CA PRO A 17 -10.11 1.42 11.81
C PRO A 17 -10.80 0.19 11.18
N TYR A 18 -10.08 -0.60 10.38
CA TYR A 18 -10.52 -1.83 9.72
C TYR A 18 -9.78 -3.10 10.21
N GLY A 19 -9.28 -3.11 11.45
CA GLY A 19 -8.52 -4.22 12.05
C GLY A 19 -9.03 -5.63 11.68
N GLU A 20 -8.10 -6.48 11.26
CA GLU A 20 -8.34 -7.86 10.82
C GLU A 20 -9.00 -8.69 11.93
N HIS A 21 -10.22 -9.17 11.69
CA HIS A 21 -10.77 -10.27 12.47
C HIS A 21 -9.96 -11.53 12.15
N ALA A 22 -9.61 -12.30 13.18
CA ALA A 22 -8.88 -13.56 13.01
C ALA A 22 -9.71 -14.52 12.13
N ASP A 23 -9.23 -14.74 10.92
CA ASP A 23 -9.80 -15.75 10.02
C ASP A 23 -9.55 -17.15 10.62
N VAL A 24 -10.56 -18.01 10.58
CA VAL A 24 -10.45 -19.42 10.99
C VAL A 24 -9.36 -20.11 10.15
N GLU A 25 -8.45 -20.85 10.78
CA GLU A 25 -7.43 -21.63 10.07
C GLU A 25 -8.10 -22.74 9.24
N ILE A 26 -8.22 -22.49 7.94
CA ILE A 26 -8.67 -23.46 6.94
C ILE A 26 -7.42 -24.02 6.24
N GLY A 27 -7.31 -25.34 6.15
CA GLY A 27 -6.17 -25.99 5.47
C GLY A 27 -6.01 -25.52 4.01
N PRO A 28 -4.78 -25.49 3.47
CA PRO A 28 -4.46 -24.83 2.20
C PRO A 28 -5.23 -25.40 0.99
N ALA A 29 -5.47 -26.71 0.93
CA ALA A 29 -6.22 -27.34 -0.17
C ALA A 29 -7.70 -26.92 -0.18
N LEU A 30 -8.35 -26.95 1.00
CA LEU A 30 -9.74 -26.52 1.15
C LEU A 30 -9.88 -25.00 0.93
N SER A 31 -8.87 -24.22 1.31
CA SER A 31 -8.83 -22.78 1.05
C SER A 31 -8.82 -22.49 -0.46
N ALA A 32 -8.01 -23.22 -1.25
CA ALA A 32 -7.94 -23.05 -2.69
C ALA A 32 -9.25 -23.43 -3.40
N GLU A 33 -9.89 -24.52 -3.00
CA GLU A 33 -11.20 -24.93 -3.56
C GLU A 33 -12.28 -23.88 -3.27
N ILE A 34 -12.35 -23.40 -2.03
CA ILE A 34 -13.29 -22.35 -1.64
C ILE A 34 -13.03 -21.04 -2.41
N LEU A 35 -11.76 -20.70 -2.65
CA LEU A 35 -11.39 -19.53 -3.44
C LEU A 35 -11.84 -19.66 -4.89
N ASP A 36 -11.64 -20.81 -5.53
CA ASP A 36 -12.09 -21.02 -6.91
C ASP A 36 -13.62 -20.90 -7.02
N GLU A 37 -14.36 -21.55 -6.12
CA GLU A 37 -15.82 -21.52 -6.10
C GLU A 37 -16.36 -20.10 -5.85
N THR A 38 -15.76 -19.39 -4.88
CA THR A 38 -16.13 -18.00 -4.58
C THR A 38 -15.80 -17.08 -5.77
N GLY A 39 -14.65 -17.27 -6.41
CA GLY A 39 -14.23 -16.52 -7.59
C GLY A 39 -15.17 -16.73 -8.77
N ARG A 40 -15.64 -17.97 -8.99
CA ARG A 40 -16.65 -18.29 -10.00
C ARG A 40 -17.97 -17.59 -9.72
N THR A 41 -18.44 -17.66 -8.47
CA THR A 41 -19.66 -16.98 -8.03
C THR A 41 -19.59 -15.47 -8.28
N ILE A 42 -18.44 -14.83 -7.99
CA ILE A 42 -18.25 -13.39 -8.24
C ILE A 42 -18.38 -13.08 -9.72
N ARG A 43 -17.70 -13.83 -10.60
CA ARG A 43 -17.77 -13.61 -12.06
C ARG A 43 -19.18 -13.78 -12.60
N GLU A 44 -19.86 -14.86 -12.20
CA GLU A 44 -21.21 -15.18 -12.68
C GLU A 44 -22.22 -14.12 -12.24
N LYS A 45 -22.25 -13.77 -10.94
CA LYS A 45 -23.15 -12.74 -10.44
C LYS A 45 -22.88 -11.37 -11.05
N PHE A 46 -21.61 -10.99 -11.17
CA PHE A 46 -21.27 -9.71 -11.79
C PHE A 46 -21.68 -9.67 -13.26
N SER A 47 -21.47 -10.77 -14.00
CA SER A 47 -21.87 -10.86 -15.41
C SER A 47 -23.38 -10.88 -15.60
N ALA A 48 -24.14 -11.49 -14.69
CA ALA A 48 -25.59 -11.60 -14.78
C ALA A 48 -26.30 -10.32 -14.33
N ASP A 49 -25.92 -9.80 -13.15
CA ASP A 49 -26.66 -8.76 -12.45
C ASP A 49 -25.97 -7.39 -12.52
N GLY A 50 -24.71 -7.32 -12.95
CA GLY A 50 -23.90 -6.10 -12.94
C GLY A 50 -23.43 -5.66 -11.55
N TYR A 51 -23.71 -6.44 -10.51
CA TYR A 51 -23.27 -6.17 -9.14
C TYR A 51 -22.98 -7.46 -8.37
N VAL A 52 -22.15 -7.35 -7.33
CA VAL A 52 -21.84 -8.44 -6.40
C VAL A 52 -21.81 -7.86 -4.98
N ASP A 53 -22.20 -8.66 -4.00
CA ASP A 53 -22.12 -8.27 -2.59
C ASP A 53 -20.66 -7.90 -2.22
N LEU A 54 -20.48 -6.69 -1.69
CA LEU A 54 -19.17 -6.20 -1.28
C LEU A 54 -18.53 -7.04 -0.17
N ASN A 55 -19.34 -7.63 0.72
CA ASN A 55 -18.85 -8.51 1.77
C ASN A 55 -18.32 -9.81 1.19
N LEU A 56 -18.93 -10.32 0.11
CA LEU A 56 -18.42 -11.49 -0.61
C LEU A 56 -17.05 -11.19 -1.22
N ILE A 57 -16.90 -10.04 -1.87
CA ILE A 57 -15.61 -9.63 -2.47
C ILE A 57 -14.55 -9.42 -1.38
N LYS A 58 -14.89 -8.76 -0.26
CA LYS A 58 -13.95 -8.57 0.86
C LYS A 58 -13.51 -9.91 1.44
N ALA A 59 -14.45 -10.82 1.71
CA ALA A 59 -14.15 -12.15 2.22
C ALA A 59 -13.26 -12.94 1.25
N TYR A 60 -13.53 -12.83 -0.05
CA TYR A 60 -12.73 -13.44 -1.10
C TYR A 60 -11.28 -12.95 -1.08
N ILE A 61 -11.06 -11.62 -1.10
CA ILE A 61 -9.72 -11.03 -1.07
C ILE A 61 -8.98 -11.36 0.23
N ARG A 62 -9.66 -11.30 1.38
CA ARG A 62 -9.06 -11.61 2.68
C ARG A 62 -8.59 -13.06 2.75
N ARG A 63 -9.43 -14.00 2.29
CA ARG A 63 -9.04 -15.42 2.22
C ARG A 63 -7.87 -15.65 1.26
N ALA A 64 -7.86 -14.97 0.12
CA ALA A 64 -6.73 -15.06 -0.81
C ALA A 64 -5.44 -14.56 -0.16
N ARG A 65 -5.50 -13.42 0.55
CA ARG A 65 -4.38 -12.88 1.32
C ARG A 65 -3.91 -13.81 2.43
N ALA A 66 -4.84 -14.35 3.23
CA ALA A 66 -4.53 -15.27 4.33
C ALA A 66 -3.85 -16.56 3.85
N SER A 67 -4.16 -16.99 2.62
CA SER A 67 -3.55 -18.17 1.99
C SER A 67 -2.34 -17.86 1.10
N ASN A 68 -1.91 -16.60 1.00
CA ASN A 68 -0.90 -16.12 0.05
C ASN A 68 -1.17 -16.56 -1.41
N SER A 69 -2.46 -16.63 -1.78
CA SER A 69 -2.92 -17.03 -3.11
C SER A 69 -3.02 -15.82 -4.03
N ASP A 70 -2.58 -15.99 -5.27
CA ASP A 70 -2.68 -15.01 -6.36
C ASP A 70 -3.92 -15.20 -7.24
N GLN A 71 -4.73 -16.25 -7.00
CA GLN A 71 -5.93 -16.58 -7.78
C GLN A 71 -6.95 -15.43 -7.89
N PHE A 72 -6.95 -14.51 -6.91
CA PHE A 72 -7.82 -13.34 -6.94
C PHE A 72 -7.50 -12.40 -8.11
N ILE A 73 -6.28 -12.44 -8.65
CA ILE A 73 -5.84 -11.57 -9.74
C ILE A 73 -6.64 -11.87 -11.01
N ASP A 74 -6.88 -13.14 -11.32
CA ASP A 74 -7.66 -13.53 -12.51
C ASP A 74 -9.13 -13.12 -12.37
N VAL A 75 -9.72 -13.33 -11.19
CA VAL A 75 -11.09 -12.89 -10.90
C VAL A 75 -11.22 -11.38 -10.98
N ALA A 76 -10.28 -10.64 -10.36
CA ALA A 76 -10.26 -9.19 -10.39
C ALA A 76 -10.01 -8.64 -11.79
N SER A 77 -9.22 -9.32 -12.63
CA SER A 77 -8.99 -8.91 -14.01
C SER A 77 -10.26 -9.07 -14.86
N ALA A 78 -10.99 -10.18 -14.67
CA ALA A 78 -12.23 -10.46 -15.40
C ALA A 78 -13.41 -9.56 -14.96
N SER A 79 -13.39 -9.05 -13.72
CA SER A 79 -14.52 -8.31 -13.14
C SER A 79 -14.06 -7.08 -12.36
N LEU A 80 -13.08 -6.33 -12.89
CA LEU A 80 -12.40 -5.22 -12.19
C LEU A 80 -13.37 -4.20 -11.57
N ASP A 81 -14.45 -3.90 -12.28
CA ASP A 81 -15.50 -2.96 -11.85
C ASP A 81 -16.14 -3.35 -10.52
N ALA A 82 -16.34 -4.65 -10.29
CA ALA A 82 -16.86 -5.19 -9.04
C ALA A 82 -15.94 -4.89 -7.85
N PHE A 83 -14.63 -4.84 -8.09
CA PHE A 83 -13.61 -4.65 -7.05
C PHE A 83 -13.34 -3.19 -6.71
N LEU A 84 -13.77 -2.22 -7.54
CA LEU A 84 -13.50 -0.79 -7.32
C LEU A 84 -13.97 -0.25 -5.96
N PRO A 85 -15.17 -0.62 -5.44
CA PRO A 85 -15.61 -0.16 -4.12
C PRO A 85 -14.73 -0.66 -2.96
N VAL A 86 -13.99 -1.75 -3.18
CA VAL A 86 -13.11 -2.38 -2.18
C VAL A 86 -11.66 -2.39 -2.64
N PHE A 87 -11.29 -1.46 -3.52
CA PHE A 87 -9.98 -1.42 -4.16
C PHE A 87 -8.81 -1.38 -3.16
N HIS A 88 -9.02 -0.83 -1.95
CA HIS A 88 -8.02 -0.86 -0.89
C HIS A 88 -7.64 -2.29 -0.45
N GLU A 89 -8.60 -3.21 -0.35
CA GLU A 89 -8.31 -4.62 -0.03
C GLU A 89 -7.57 -5.28 -1.19
N LEU A 90 -8.01 -5.01 -2.42
CA LEU A 90 -7.34 -5.53 -3.62
C LEU A 90 -5.88 -5.04 -3.68
N ALA A 91 -5.65 -3.77 -3.39
CA ALA A 91 -4.33 -3.17 -3.33
C ALA A 91 -3.45 -3.83 -2.24
N LYS A 92 -3.99 -4.08 -1.03
CA LYS A 92 -3.27 -4.80 0.03
C LYS A 92 -2.92 -6.24 -0.40
N ALA A 93 -3.83 -6.95 -1.06
CA ALA A 93 -3.57 -8.30 -1.55
C ALA A 93 -2.52 -8.31 -2.67
N LEU A 94 -2.59 -7.35 -3.61
CA LEU A 94 -1.59 -7.17 -4.66
C LEU A 94 -0.20 -6.86 -4.09
N ASP A 95 -0.11 -5.99 -3.09
CA ASP A 95 1.16 -5.71 -2.41
C ASP A 95 1.74 -7.01 -1.82
N GLY A 96 0.93 -7.84 -1.17
CA GLY A 96 1.36 -9.16 -0.68
C GLY A 96 1.98 -10.05 -1.77
N VAL A 97 1.35 -10.13 -2.94
CA VAL A 97 1.86 -10.88 -4.11
C VAL A 97 3.15 -10.26 -4.66
N ILE A 98 3.23 -8.92 -4.72
CA ILE A 98 4.42 -8.23 -5.23
C ILE A 98 5.62 -8.43 -4.28
N GLN A 99 5.41 -8.29 -2.98
CA GLN A 99 6.47 -8.44 -1.97
C GLN A 99 6.97 -9.89 -1.86
N SER A 100 6.16 -10.88 -2.23
CA SER A 100 6.59 -12.29 -2.32
C SER A 100 7.31 -12.63 -3.64
N GLY A 101 7.53 -11.64 -4.52
CA GLY A 101 8.23 -11.80 -5.79
C GLY A 101 7.33 -11.96 -7.01
N GLY A 102 6.01 -12.04 -6.84
CA GLY A 102 4.99 -12.22 -7.90
C GLY A 102 4.68 -10.99 -8.74
N HIS A 103 5.65 -10.09 -8.96
CA HIS A 103 5.45 -8.84 -9.70
C HIS A 103 4.96 -9.05 -11.15
N GLU A 104 5.46 -10.06 -11.86
CA GLU A 104 5.01 -10.39 -13.22
C GLU A 104 3.54 -10.87 -13.25
N ILE A 105 3.08 -11.53 -12.18
CA ILE A 105 1.70 -12.01 -12.05
C ILE A 105 0.75 -10.83 -11.78
N ALA A 106 1.17 -9.86 -10.96
CA ALA A 106 0.38 -8.68 -10.64
C ALA A 106 0.34 -7.63 -11.77
N LEU A 107 1.37 -7.60 -12.64
CA LEU A 107 1.56 -6.55 -13.63
C LEU A 107 0.41 -6.39 -14.65
N PRO A 108 -0.19 -7.47 -15.20
CA PRO A 108 -1.33 -7.36 -16.11
C PRO A 108 -2.50 -6.58 -15.50
N LEU A 109 -2.88 -6.90 -14.25
CA LEU A 109 -3.97 -6.22 -13.55
C LEU A 109 -3.63 -4.75 -13.26
N ILE A 110 -2.39 -4.46 -12.85
CA ILE A 110 -1.93 -3.08 -12.63
C ILE A 110 -2.03 -2.25 -13.91
N ARG A 111 -1.63 -2.83 -15.06
CA ARG A 111 -1.76 -2.20 -16.38
C ARG A 111 -3.21 -2.00 -16.76
N GLN A 112 -4.06 -3.00 -16.53
CA GLN A 112 -5.50 -2.90 -16.80
C GLN A 112 -6.14 -1.74 -16.02
N ILE A 113 -5.80 -1.57 -14.73
CA ILE A 113 -6.28 -0.45 -13.90
C ILE A 113 -5.80 0.90 -14.45
N ALA A 114 -4.57 0.96 -14.96
CA ALA A 114 -4.03 2.18 -15.57
C ALA A 114 -4.75 2.51 -16.89
N VAL A 115 -5.02 1.52 -17.74
CA VAL A 115 -5.66 1.69 -19.04
C VAL A 115 -7.15 2.01 -18.92
N SER A 116 -7.86 1.42 -17.96
CA SER A 116 -9.29 1.66 -17.76
C SER A 116 -9.62 3.08 -17.29
N GLY A 117 -8.61 3.85 -16.87
CA GLY A 117 -8.80 5.19 -16.32
C GLY A 117 -9.34 5.20 -14.89
N TYR A 118 -9.60 4.04 -14.26
CA TYR A 118 -10.06 3.98 -12.87
C TYR A 118 -9.06 4.59 -11.89
N TYR A 119 -7.76 4.50 -12.21
CA TYR A 119 -6.71 5.15 -11.43
C TYR A 119 -6.89 6.67 -11.31
N ARG A 120 -7.72 7.33 -12.14
CA ARG A 120 -8.03 8.77 -12.03
C ARG A 120 -9.05 9.09 -10.94
N ARG A 121 -9.80 8.09 -10.45
CA ARG A 121 -10.75 8.26 -9.34
C ARG A 121 -9.96 8.34 -8.04
N GLN A 122 -10.13 9.39 -7.24
CA GLN A 122 -9.29 9.67 -6.07
C GLN A 122 -9.15 8.47 -5.10
N ALA A 123 -10.25 7.74 -4.86
CA ALA A 123 -10.24 6.57 -3.98
C ALA A 123 -9.36 5.42 -4.51
N VAL A 124 -9.38 5.18 -5.82
CA VAL A 124 -8.53 4.17 -6.48
C VAL A 124 -7.10 4.70 -6.59
N ARG A 125 -6.95 5.98 -6.98
CA ARG A 125 -5.67 6.64 -7.21
C ARG A 125 -4.73 6.50 -6.03
N ARG A 126 -5.22 6.79 -4.82
CA ARG A 126 -4.42 6.74 -3.59
C ARG A 126 -3.80 5.37 -3.39
N TRP A 127 -4.60 4.31 -3.51
CA TRP A 127 -4.15 2.94 -3.29
C TRP A 127 -3.33 2.41 -4.46
N TRP A 128 -3.63 2.83 -5.68
CA TRP A 128 -2.87 2.47 -6.88
C TRP A 128 -1.46 3.09 -6.83
N ASP A 129 -1.36 4.36 -6.44
CA ASP A 129 -0.07 5.00 -6.22
C ASP A 129 0.69 4.32 -5.07
N TRP A 130 0.00 3.96 -3.98
CA TRP A 130 0.61 3.30 -2.83
C TRP A 130 1.22 1.93 -3.17
N ILE A 131 0.52 1.08 -3.93
CA ILE A 131 1.06 -0.22 -4.37
C ILE A 131 2.24 -0.04 -5.32
N CYS A 132 2.11 0.87 -6.30
CA CYS A 132 3.16 1.07 -7.30
C CYS A 132 4.41 1.67 -6.67
N ALA A 133 4.24 2.62 -5.74
CA ALA A 133 5.33 3.23 -4.98
C ALA A 133 6.11 2.23 -4.12
N GLY A 134 5.48 1.11 -3.72
CA GLY A 134 6.09 0.08 -2.87
C GLY A 134 7.02 -0.89 -3.60
N SER A 135 7.17 -0.80 -4.92
CA SER A 135 7.93 -1.76 -5.71
C SER A 135 8.89 -1.08 -6.68
N ALA A 136 10.19 -1.31 -6.48
CA ALA A 136 11.22 -0.83 -7.39
C ALA A 136 11.01 -1.36 -8.83
N ASN A 137 10.58 -2.62 -8.98
CA ASN A 137 10.33 -3.23 -10.28
C ASN A 137 9.19 -2.52 -11.02
N LEU A 138 8.09 -2.19 -10.34
CA LEU A 138 6.99 -1.42 -10.95
C LEU A 138 7.43 0.00 -11.31
N LEU A 139 8.26 0.63 -10.48
CA LEU A 139 8.78 1.98 -10.70
C LEU A 139 9.83 2.06 -11.83
N GLN A 140 10.34 0.95 -12.35
CA GLN A 140 11.14 0.94 -13.59
C GLN A 140 10.29 1.22 -14.83
N ILE A 141 8.97 1.03 -14.73
CA ILE A 141 8.03 1.30 -15.81
C ILE A 141 7.73 2.81 -15.82
N ARG A 142 8.37 3.55 -16.73
CA ARG A 142 8.30 5.04 -16.80
C ARG A 142 6.88 5.62 -16.67
N PRO A 143 5.83 5.10 -17.35
CA PRO A 143 4.47 5.60 -17.15
C PRO A 143 3.97 5.48 -15.69
N ILE A 144 4.29 4.39 -15.00
CA ILE A 144 3.92 4.17 -13.60
C ILE A 144 4.72 5.11 -12.70
N GLN A 145 6.03 5.21 -12.93
CA GLN A 145 6.89 6.14 -12.19
C GLN A 145 6.38 7.58 -12.29
N ASN A 146 6.15 8.06 -13.51
CA ASN A 146 5.64 9.41 -13.76
C ASN A 146 4.30 9.64 -13.07
N ALA A 147 3.41 8.65 -13.12
CA ALA A 147 2.15 8.72 -12.41
C ALA A 147 2.39 8.86 -10.90
N VAL A 148 3.16 7.98 -10.28
CA VAL A 148 3.41 8.01 -8.83
C VAL A 148 4.05 9.35 -8.39
N PHE A 149 5.05 9.84 -9.13
CA PHE A 149 5.73 11.11 -8.81
C PHE A 149 4.89 12.36 -9.10
N SER A 150 3.82 12.26 -9.89
CA SER A 150 2.83 13.33 -10.04
C SER A 150 1.71 13.25 -9.00
N GLY A 151 1.73 12.25 -8.11
CA GLY A 151 0.67 11.96 -7.14
C GLY A 151 0.84 12.65 -5.78
N GLU A 152 0.14 12.12 -4.78
CA GLU A 152 0.24 12.61 -3.39
C GLU A 152 1.68 12.42 -2.85
N ILE A 153 2.16 13.38 -2.05
CA ILE A 153 3.52 13.39 -1.47
C ILE A 153 3.86 12.10 -0.70
N ARG A 154 2.87 11.44 -0.09
CA ARG A 154 3.05 10.16 0.62
C ARG A 154 3.47 9.04 -0.32
N SER A 155 2.88 8.98 -1.51
CA SER A 155 3.25 8.01 -2.53
C SER A 155 4.61 8.31 -3.13
N GLN A 156 4.92 9.60 -3.34
CA GLN A 156 6.25 10.03 -3.77
C GLN A 156 7.34 9.64 -2.77
N ALA A 157 7.10 9.87 -1.47
CA ALA A 157 8.02 9.50 -0.40
C ALA A 157 8.26 7.98 -0.34
N ARG A 158 7.19 7.18 -0.45
CA ARG A 158 7.30 5.71 -0.54
C ARG A 158 8.09 5.28 -1.78
N ALA A 159 7.87 5.93 -2.93
CA ALA A 159 8.61 5.64 -4.16
C ALA A 159 10.09 6.01 -4.05
N ALA A 160 10.41 7.13 -3.43
CA ALA A 160 11.78 7.56 -3.17
C ALA A 160 12.53 6.55 -2.30
N VAL A 161 11.87 5.97 -1.28
CA VAL A 161 12.43 4.87 -0.48
C VAL A 161 12.70 3.63 -1.33
N SER A 162 11.72 3.19 -2.10
CA SER A 162 11.81 2.00 -2.96
C SER A 162 12.92 2.12 -4.02
N LEU A 163 13.10 3.32 -4.59
CA LEU A 163 14.12 3.60 -5.60
C LEU A 163 15.48 4.01 -5.02
N LYS A 164 15.58 4.23 -3.70
CA LYS A 164 16.74 4.88 -3.07
C LYS A 164 17.07 6.25 -3.70
N ASP A 165 16.03 7.03 -3.99
CA ASP A 165 16.15 8.36 -4.62
C ASP A 165 16.58 9.43 -3.60
N LEU A 166 17.90 9.59 -3.46
CA LEU A 166 18.51 10.62 -2.61
C LEU A 166 18.20 12.04 -3.08
N ALA A 167 18.00 12.25 -4.39
CA ALA A 167 17.77 13.59 -4.94
C ALA A 167 16.41 14.12 -4.51
N TRP A 168 15.38 13.28 -4.60
CA TRP A 168 14.03 13.63 -4.15
C TRP A 168 14.00 13.92 -2.64
N VAL A 169 14.65 13.11 -1.81
CA VAL A 169 14.69 13.38 -0.35
C VAL A 169 15.41 14.69 -0.05
N ARG A 170 16.53 14.96 -0.72
CA ARG A 170 17.29 16.21 -0.53
C ARG A 170 16.53 17.44 -1.00
N SER A 171 15.69 17.36 -2.04
CA SER A 171 14.88 18.49 -2.48
C SER A 171 13.76 18.84 -1.50
N HIS A 172 13.32 17.89 -0.66
CA HIS A 172 12.23 18.08 0.31
C HIS A 172 12.72 18.36 1.74
N ARG A 173 14.03 18.26 2.01
CA ARG A 173 14.60 18.41 3.37
C ARG A 173 14.38 19.77 4.03
N SER A 174 14.18 20.84 3.26
CA SER A 174 13.99 22.20 3.78
C SER A 174 12.52 22.62 3.85
N SER A 175 11.63 21.92 3.13
CA SER A 175 10.21 22.23 3.04
C SER A 175 9.33 21.27 3.85
N PHE A 176 9.88 20.18 4.40
CA PHE A 176 9.07 19.14 5.04
C PHE A 176 8.19 19.65 6.19
N MET A 177 8.62 20.70 6.91
CA MET A 177 7.84 21.33 7.98
C MET A 177 6.56 22.02 7.48
N GLN A 178 6.49 22.38 6.20
CA GLN A 178 5.33 23.03 5.57
C GLN A 178 4.20 22.06 5.22
N PHE A 179 4.47 20.74 5.25
CA PHE A 179 3.46 19.73 4.95
C PHE A 179 2.52 19.46 6.14
N ALA A 180 1.34 18.92 5.83
CA ALA A 180 0.45 18.38 6.83
C ALA A 180 1.13 17.24 7.62
N PRO A 181 0.71 16.94 8.86
CA PRO A 181 1.43 16.00 9.73
C PRO A 181 1.70 14.61 9.11
N MET A 182 0.74 14.04 8.38
CA MET A 182 0.92 12.73 7.73
C MET A 182 1.87 12.76 6.54
N ASP A 183 1.84 13.84 5.78
CA ASP A 183 2.71 14.07 4.63
C ASP A 183 4.14 14.33 5.08
N ARG A 184 4.28 15.15 6.12
CA ARG A 184 5.54 15.40 6.81
C ARG A 184 6.13 14.11 7.36
N ALA A 185 5.34 13.27 8.02
CA ALA A 185 5.77 11.97 8.53
C ALA A 185 6.25 11.05 7.39
N ALA A 186 5.62 11.09 6.22
CA ALA A 186 6.07 10.33 5.06
C ALA A 186 7.43 10.83 4.53
N VAL A 187 7.61 12.14 4.41
CA VAL A 187 8.89 12.74 3.98
C VAL A 187 10.00 12.44 4.99
N VAL A 188 9.73 12.58 6.29
CA VAL A 188 10.67 12.23 7.37
C VAL A 188 11.02 10.75 7.31
N GLY A 189 10.02 9.88 7.14
CA GLY A 189 10.22 8.44 6.95
C GLY A 189 11.15 8.14 5.78
N ALA A 190 10.99 8.84 4.66
CA ALA A 190 11.85 8.69 3.50
C ALA A 190 13.31 9.10 3.76
N MET A 191 13.60 9.91 4.78
CA MET A 191 14.98 10.27 5.16
C MET A 191 15.78 9.08 5.69
N GLU A 192 15.18 7.92 5.94
CA GLU A 192 15.89 6.70 6.32
C GLU A 192 17.00 6.31 5.33
N ILE A 193 16.83 6.66 4.04
CA ILE A 193 17.81 6.37 2.98
C ILE A 193 19.04 7.29 3.02
N LEU A 194 18.99 8.40 3.77
CA LEU A 194 20.11 9.31 3.93
C LEU A 194 21.17 8.74 4.90
N GLY A 195 22.40 9.21 4.76
CA GLY A 195 23.46 8.96 5.74
C GLY A 195 23.06 9.47 7.13
N ARG A 196 23.49 8.76 8.18
CA ARG A 196 23.09 9.03 9.58
C ARG A 196 23.32 10.48 10.00
N ASP A 197 24.46 11.06 9.62
CA ASP A 197 24.82 12.43 9.99
C ASP A 197 23.95 13.48 9.28
N GLU A 198 23.71 13.29 7.97
CA GLU A 198 22.84 14.16 7.17
C GLU A 198 21.41 14.17 7.75
N ARG A 199 20.91 12.98 8.07
CA ARG A 199 19.60 12.76 8.66
C ARG A 199 19.46 13.41 10.04
N LYS A 200 20.46 13.26 10.91
CA LYS A 200 20.47 13.87 12.24
C LYS A 200 20.49 15.40 12.17
N ALA A 201 21.29 15.96 11.27
CA ALA A 201 21.34 17.41 11.07
C ALA A 201 19.98 17.99 10.64
N ILE A 202 19.26 17.29 9.76
CA ILE A 202 17.93 17.71 9.28
C ILE A 202 16.87 17.56 10.39
N LEU A 203 16.82 16.41 11.07
CA LEU A 203 15.78 16.12 12.06
C LEU A 203 15.90 16.92 13.36
N ASN A 204 17.06 17.53 13.62
CA ASN A 204 17.22 18.49 14.71
C ASN A 204 16.43 19.79 14.49
N GLN A 205 15.94 20.06 13.28
CA GLN A 205 15.04 21.19 13.00
C GLN A 205 13.63 20.98 13.55
N ILE A 206 13.25 19.74 13.87
CA ILE A 206 12.00 19.44 14.55
C ILE A 206 12.19 19.81 16.02
N ASP A 207 11.65 20.97 16.40
CA ASP A 207 11.59 21.44 17.78
C ASP A 207 10.67 20.53 18.59
N ASP A 208 11.26 19.85 19.58
CA ASP A 208 10.56 18.88 20.41
C ASP A 208 9.45 19.53 21.27
N THR A 209 9.46 20.86 21.42
CA THR A 209 8.50 21.63 22.21
C THR A 209 7.14 21.83 21.52
N HIS A 210 7.14 21.89 20.19
CA HIS A 210 5.95 22.18 19.37
C HIS A 210 5.63 21.08 18.34
N ALA A 211 6.47 20.04 18.27
CA ALA A 211 6.27 18.91 17.38
C ALA A 211 5.03 18.10 17.76
N SER A 212 4.28 17.62 16.75
CA SER A 212 3.19 16.70 17.02
C SER A 212 3.74 15.35 17.53
N PRO A 213 2.94 14.54 18.24
CA PRO A 213 3.35 13.20 18.66
C PRO A 213 3.85 12.32 17.51
N ILE A 214 3.28 12.48 16.31
CA ILE A 214 3.67 11.74 15.10
C ILE A 214 5.06 12.17 14.63
N ASP A 215 5.36 13.46 14.66
CA ASP A 215 6.66 14.00 14.25
C ASP A 215 7.78 13.45 15.16
N LEU A 216 7.54 13.43 16.47
CA LEU A 216 8.46 12.87 17.46
C LEU A 216 8.65 11.36 17.30
N ALA A 217 7.57 10.62 17.08
CA ALA A 217 7.61 9.18 16.84
C ALA A 217 8.44 8.87 15.58
N MET A 218 8.24 9.62 14.50
CA MET A 218 8.95 9.39 13.24
C MET A 218 10.42 9.81 13.34
N LYS A 219 10.74 10.94 13.99
CA LYS A 219 12.12 11.34 14.31
C LYS A 219 12.88 10.24 15.05
N ARG A 220 12.27 9.64 16.06
CA ARG A 220 12.86 8.52 16.82
C ARG A 220 13.03 7.27 15.98
N PHE A 221 12.05 6.94 15.14
CA PHE A 221 12.10 5.78 14.24
C PHE A 221 13.27 5.90 13.28
N VAL A 222 13.36 7.04 12.59
CA VAL A 222 14.34 7.29 11.53
C VAL A 222 15.77 7.43 12.08
N LEU A 223 15.97 7.91 13.32
CA LEU A 223 17.30 8.08 13.91
C LEU A 223 17.93 6.82 14.52
N ARG A 224 17.19 5.71 14.60
CA ARG A 224 17.74 4.41 14.98
C ARG A 224 18.74 3.90 13.94
#